data_AF-A0AAV3IB23-F1
#
_entry.id   AF-A0AAV3IB23-F1
#
_cell.length_a   1.000
_cell.length_b   1.000
_cell.length_c   1.000
_cell.angle_alpha   90.00
_cell.angle_beta   90.00
_cell.angle_gamma   90.00
#
_symmetry.space_group_name_H-M   'P 1'
#
loop_
_entity.id
_entity.type
_entity.pdbx_description
1 polymer ?
#
loop_
_entity_poly.entity_id
_entity_poly.type
_entity_poly.pdbx_seq_one_letter_code
_entity_poly.pdbx_strand_id
1 'polypeptide(L)'
;MNKNLILAFALFSLPVFAEEDLGPGKYVCDIRISSLDTATQILSKSATVLDNGNNFIVQMPNGDQLYSPDLENVDDGIKQKATIGGVTFIRRPTFNDRFIVEDGNTGFFYKMRNCEKK
;
A
#
# COMPACT_ATOMS: atom_id res chain seq x y z
N MET A 1 14.55 57.16 -8.31
CA MET A 1 15.24 56.37 -9.35
C MET A 1 15.47 54.96 -8.79
N ASN A 2 14.87 53.96 -9.45
CA ASN A 2 15.05 52.49 -9.46
C ASN A 2 15.56 51.80 -8.18
N LYS A 3 14.69 51.08 -7.46
CA LYS A 3 14.33 49.66 -7.67
C LYS A 3 15.55 48.74 -7.66
N ASN A 4 15.64 47.88 -6.64
CA ASN A 4 15.87 46.44 -6.80
C ASN A 4 15.66 45.74 -5.44
N LEU A 5 14.42 45.33 -5.21
CA LEU A 5 14.08 44.38 -4.15
C LEU A 5 14.36 42.98 -4.71
N ILE A 6 15.47 42.37 -4.30
CA ILE A 6 15.77 40.98 -4.63
C ILE A 6 14.88 40.11 -3.73
N LEU A 7 13.79 39.59 -4.29
CA LEU A 7 13.06 38.48 -3.66
C LEU A 7 13.90 37.21 -3.88
N ALA A 8 14.58 36.76 -2.83
CA ALA A 8 15.09 35.40 -2.77
C ALA A 8 13.90 34.45 -2.65
N PHE A 9 13.58 33.74 -3.74
CA PHE A 9 12.69 32.58 -3.69
C PHE A 9 13.39 31.48 -2.89
N ALA A 10 13.04 31.36 -1.62
CA ALA A 10 13.35 30.16 -0.86
C ALA A 10 12.60 28.99 -1.50
N LEU A 11 13.33 28.14 -2.22
CA LEU A 11 12.89 26.79 -2.58
C LEU A 11 12.70 26.02 -1.26
N PHE A 12 11.51 26.12 -0.67
CA PHE A 12 11.08 25.18 0.35
C PHE A 12 10.88 23.82 -0.34
N SER A 13 11.95 23.03 -0.42
CA SER A 13 11.84 21.59 -0.51
C SER A 13 11.12 21.13 0.75
N LEU A 14 9.80 20.94 0.66
CA LEU A 14 9.06 20.29 1.72
C LEU A 14 9.76 18.95 1.99
N PRO A 15 10.09 18.61 3.25
CA PRO A 15 10.52 17.27 3.55
C PRO A 15 9.38 16.35 3.10
N VAL A 16 9.66 15.48 2.13
CA VAL A 16 8.83 14.29 1.92
C VAL A 16 8.96 13.55 3.23
N PHE A 17 7.96 13.70 4.10
CA PHE A 17 7.83 12.86 5.28
C PHE A 17 7.68 11.45 4.75
N ALA A 18 8.78 10.71 4.71
CA ALA A 18 8.73 9.28 4.53
C ALA A 18 7.85 8.77 5.68
N GLU A 19 6.67 8.25 5.33
CA GLU A 19 5.78 7.60 6.29
C GLU A 19 6.61 6.55 7.03
N GLU A 20 6.73 6.67 8.35
CA GLU A 20 7.53 5.75 9.16
C GLU A 20 6.98 4.32 9.00
N ASP A 21 7.85 3.33 8.80
CA ASP A 21 7.40 1.95 8.70
C ASP A 21 6.77 1.52 10.03
N LEU A 22 5.45 1.33 10.01
CA LEU A 22 4.68 0.88 11.16
C LEU A 22 5.01 -0.58 11.59
N GLY A 23 5.83 -1.31 10.83
CA GLY A 23 6.30 -2.66 11.15
C GLY A 23 5.22 -3.75 11.08
N PRO A 24 5.48 -4.98 11.57
CA PRO A 24 4.47 -6.03 11.67
C PRO A 24 3.35 -5.69 12.65
N GLY A 25 2.15 -6.26 12.47
CA GLY A 25 1.00 -6.07 13.35
C GLY A 25 -0.34 -6.16 12.64
N LYS A 26 -1.40 -5.77 13.35
CA LYS A 26 -2.77 -5.75 12.81
C LYS A 26 -3.10 -4.36 12.28
N TYR A 27 -3.68 -4.31 11.09
CA TYR A 27 -4.08 -3.08 10.41
C TYR A 27 -5.55 -3.12 10.03
N VAL A 28 -6.21 -1.97 10.14
CA VAL A 28 -7.52 -1.73 9.55
C VAL A 28 -7.34 -0.74 8.41
N CYS A 29 -7.75 -1.12 7.21
CA CYS A 29 -7.48 -0.38 5.99
C CYS A 29 -8.77 -0.09 5.23
N ASP A 30 -8.75 0.99 4.46
CA ASP A 30 -9.63 1.12 3.30
C ASP A 30 -9.20 0.09 2.25
N ILE A 31 -10.12 -0.40 1.42
CA ILE A 31 -9.77 -1.21 0.26
C ILE A 31 -10.23 -0.52 -1.01
N ARG A 32 -9.29 -0.34 -1.93
CA ARG A 32 -9.57 0.05 -3.32
C ARG A 32 -9.53 -1.22 -4.16
N ILE A 33 -10.67 -1.53 -4.78
CA ILE A 33 -10.85 -2.66 -5.69
C ILE A 33 -10.95 -2.09 -7.11
N SER A 34 -10.07 -2.53 -7.99
CA SER A 34 -10.07 -2.12 -9.40
C SER A 34 -9.87 -3.33 -10.30
N SER A 35 -10.46 -3.31 -11.49
CA SER A 35 -10.12 -4.21 -12.59
C SER A 35 -10.13 -3.42 -13.89
N LEU A 36 -9.71 -4.03 -15.00
CA LEU A 36 -9.82 -3.43 -16.33
C LEU A 36 -11.28 -3.32 -16.81
N ASP A 37 -12.15 -4.21 -16.33
CA ASP A 37 -13.52 -4.39 -16.84
C ASP A 37 -14.60 -3.78 -15.94
N THR A 38 -14.24 -3.35 -14.73
CA THR A 38 -15.20 -2.86 -13.73
C THR A 38 -14.80 -1.52 -13.15
N ALA A 39 -15.82 -0.73 -12.77
CA ALA A 39 -15.61 0.53 -12.09
C ALA A 39 -14.84 0.31 -10.77
N THR A 40 -13.89 1.20 -10.48
CA THR A 40 -13.15 1.18 -9.22
C THR A 40 -14.10 1.40 -8.05
N GLN A 41 -14.02 0.54 -7.03
CA GLN A 41 -14.73 0.69 -5.77
C GLN A 41 -13.75 1.02 -4.65
N ILE A 42 -14.19 1.84 -3.70
CA ILE A 42 -13.44 2.16 -2.48
C ILE A 42 -14.36 1.91 -1.30
N LEU A 43 -13.94 1.03 -0.39
CA LEU A 43 -14.69 0.68 0.82
C LEU A 43 -13.86 1.05 2.04
N SER A 44 -14.33 2.02 2.82
CA SER A 44 -13.58 2.56 3.95
C SER A 44 -13.54 1.61 5.16
N LYS A 45 -12.38 1.50 5.80
CA LYS A 45 -12.11 0.68 7.01
C LYS A 45 -12.73 -0.71 6.97
N SER A 46 -12.68 -1.35 5.80
CA SER A 46 -13.45 -2.56 5.50
C SER A 46 -12.58 -3.81 5.34
N ALA A 47 -11.26 -3.65 5.26
CA ALA A 47 -10.31 -4.76 5.24
C ALA A 47 -9.45 -4.74 6.51
N THR A 48 -9.18 -5.93 7.05
CA THR A 48 -8.19 -6.12 8.11
C THR A 48 -6.98 -6.84 7.54
N VAL A 49 -5.78 -6.34 7.81
CA VAL A 49 -4.53 -7.03 7.44
C VAL A 49 -3.79 -7.46 8.70
N LEU A 50 -3.40 -8.73 8.75
CA LEU A 50 -2.45 -9.23 9.73
C LEU A 50 -1.08 -9.36 9.06
N ASP A 51 -0.16 -8.46 9.38
CA ASP A 51 1.21 -8.42 8.86
C ASP A 51 2.16 -9.13 9.83
N ASN A 52 2.77 -10.23 9.38
CA ASN A 52 3.72 -11.02 10.16
C ASN A 52 5.18 -10.66 9.84
N GLY A 53 5.41 -9.65 8.99
CA GLY A 53 6.73 -9.16 8.60
C GLY A 53 7.32 -9.84 7.36
N ASN A 54 7.18 -11.15 7.23
CA ASN A 54 7.56 -11.90 6.02
C ASN A 54 6.37 -12.36 5.18
N ASN A 55 5.16 -12.33 5.71
CA ASN A 55 3.91 -12.58 4.98
C ASN A 55 2.76 -11.78 5.62
N PHE A 56 1.60 -11.75 4.97
CA PHE A 56 0.41 -11.14 5.52
C PHE A 56 -0.87 -11.86 5.10
N ILE A 57 -1.91 -11.67 5.91
CA ILE A 57 -3.26 -12.19 5.65
C ILE A 57 -4.20 -11.01 5.52
N VAL A 58 -4.97 -10.97 4.44
CA VAL A 58 -6.02 -9.96 4.22
C VAL A 58 -7.36 -10.60 4.50
N GLN A 59 -8.11 -10.05 5.45
CA GLN A 59 -9.53 -10.36 5.61
C GLN A 59 -10.34 -9.32 4.84
N MET A 60 -11.05 -9.80 3.82
CA MET A 60 -11.88 -9.02 2.92
C MET A 60 -13.24 -8.68 3.57
N PRO A 61 -13.94 -7.64 3.08
CA PRO A 61 -15.23 -7.23 3.65
C PRO A 61 -16.32 -8.30 3.62
N ASN A 62 -16.26 -9.21 2.64
CA ASN A 62 -17.18 -10.33 2.50
C ASN A 62 -16.86 -11.52 3.41
N GLY A 63 -15.79 -11.43 4.22
CA GLY A 63 -15.34 -12.48 5.12
C GLY A 63 -14.24 -13.38 4.56
N ASP A 64 -13.97 -13.32 3.25
CA ASP A 64 -12.92 -14.13 2.62
C ASP A 64 -11.53 -13.73 3.12
N GLN A 65 -10.61 -14.69 3.09
CA GLN A 65 -9.21 -14.47 3.49
C GLN A 65 -8.26 -14.76 2.33
N LEU A 66 -7.32 -13.83 2.12
CA LEU A 66 -6.22 -13.97 1.17
C LEU A 66 -4.92 -14.13 1.95
N TYR A 67 -4.20 -15.22 1.70
CA TYR A 67 -2.95 -15.54 2.38
C TYR A 67 -1.79 -15.29 1.43
N SER A 68 -0.90 -14.36 1.77
CA SER A 68 0.35 -14.25 1.03
C SER A 68 1.26 -15.43 1.39
N PRO A 69 2.07 -15.93 0.44
CA PRO A 69 3.23 -16.73 0.79
C PRO A 69 4.29 -15.83 1.46
N ASP A 70 5.41 -16.44 1.84
CA ASP A 70 6.59 -15.67 2.28
C ASP A 70 7.07 -14.75 1.15
N LEU A 71 7.29 -13.49 1.51
CA LEU A 71 7.65 -12.41 0.61
C LEU A 71 9.16 -12.19 0.62
N GLU A 72 9.72 -11.99 -0.56
CA GLU A 72 11.14 -11.68 -0.73
C GLU A 72 11.34 -10.16 -0.85
N ASN A 73 12.44 -9.65 -0.29
CA ASN A 73 12.84 -8.26 -0.46
C ASN A 73 13.20 -7.99 -1.93
N VAL A 74 12.66 -6.91 -2.47
CA VAL A 74 12.96 -6.35 -3.79
C VAL A 74 13.19 -4.85 -3.64
N ASP A 75 13.66 -4.19 -4.70
CA ASP A 75 13.91 -2.75 -4.71
C ASP A 75 14.75 -2.29 -3.50
N ASP A 76 15.90 -2.95 -3.29
CA ASP A 76 16.83 -2.70 -2.17
C ASP A 76 16.20 -2.78 -0.77
N GLY A 77 15.15 -3.60 -0.61
CA GLY A 77 14.46 -3.80 0.66
C GLY A 77 13.34 -2.78 0.94
N ILE A 78 13.06 -1.87 0.00
CA ILE A 78 11.95 -0.91 0.09
C ILE A 78 10.61 -1.59 -0.17
N LYS A 79 10.60 -2.79 -0.75
CA LYS A 79 9.38 -3.54 -1.08
C LYS A 79 9.61 -5.02 -0.84
N GLN A 80 8.56 -5.71 -0.46
CA GLN A 80 8.53 -7.17 -0.43
C GLN A 80 7.48 -7.68 -1.42
N LYS A 81 7.80 -8.75 -2.13
CA LYS A 81 6.92 -9.33 -3.15
C LYS A 81 7.02 -10.85 -3.17
N ALA A 82 5.90 -11.49 -3.46
CA ALA A 82 5.87 -12.86 -3.95
C ALA A 82 4.75 -13.04 -4.96
N THR A 83 4.89 -14.03 -5.84
CA THR A 83 3.87 -14.40 -6.82
C THR A 83 3.67 -15.91 -6.79
N ILE A 84 2.44 -16.36 -6.60
CA ILE A 84 2.06 -17.78 -6.57
C ILE A 84 0.75 -17.97 -7.33
N GLY A 85 0.70 -18.95 -8.24
CA GLY A 85 -0.53 -19.27 -8.98
C GLY A 85 -1.15 -18.10 -9.74
N GLY A 86 -0.33 -17.18 -10.28
CA GLY A 86 -0.81 -15.99 -10.99
C GLY A 86 -1.25 -14.82 -10.10
N VAL A 87 -1.21 -14.98 -8.77
CA VAL A 87 -1.53 -13.91 -7.81
C VAL A 87 -0.25 -13.34 -7.22
N THR A 88 -0.12 -12.02 -7.26
CA THR A 88 1.02 -11.27 -6.74
C THR A 88 0.64 -10.56 -5.44
N PHE A 89 1.45 -10.76 -4.41
CA PHE A 89 1.32 -10.12 -3.10
C PHE A 89 2.48 -9.14 -2.93
N ILE A 90 2.18 -7.91 -2.51
CA ILE A 90 3.17 -6.85 -2.32
C ILE A 90 2.94 -6.21 -0.95
N ARG A 91 4.03 -6.04 -0.21
CA ARG A 91 4.09 -5.25 1.03
C ARG A 91 5.07 -4.11 0.83
N ARG A 92 4.68 -2.90 1.20
CA ARG A 92 5.51 -1.69 1.15
C ARG A 92 5.48 -0.97 2.49
N PRO A 93 6.63 -0.73 3.13
CA PRO A 93 6.72 -0.20 4.48
C PRO A 93 6.22 1.26 4.62
N THR A 94 6.42 2.11 3.61
CA THR A 94 6.27 3.57 3.74
C THR A 94 5.32 4.18 2.71
N PHE A 95 4.23 3.48 2.39
CA PHE A 95 3.27 3.91 1.37
C PHE A 95 1.84 3.76 1.84
N ASN A 96 1.00 4.72 1.43
CA ASN A 96 -0.42 4.72 1.70
C ASN A 96 -1.12 3.42 1.26
N ASP A 97 -0.77 2.88 0.09
CA ASP A 97 -1.18 1.56 -0.39
C ASP A 97 -0.18 0.48 0.05
N ARG A 98 -0.09 0.29 1.38
CA ARG A 98 0.88 -0.55 2.09
C ARG A 98 0.85 -2.01 1.66
N PHE A 99 -0.34 -2.57 1.47
CA PHE A 99 -0.52 -3.96 1.05
C PHE A 99 -1.29 -4.00 -0.26
N ILE A 100 -0.84 -4.83 -1.19
CA ILE A 100 -1.48 -5.00 -2.51
C ILE A 100 -1.59 -6.48 -2.83
N VAL A 101 -2.73 -6.89 -3.37
CA VAL A 101 -2.93 -8.19 -4.00
C VAL A 101 -3.37 -7.95 -5.44
N GLU A 102 -2.61 -8.47 -6.39
CA GLU A 102 -2.89 -8.39 -7.82
C GLU A 102 -3.17 -9.81 -8.32
N ASP A 103 -4.42 -10.09 -8.66
CA ASP A 103 -4.81 -11.39 -9.22
C ASP A 103 -4.77 -11.32 -10.75
N GLY A 104 -3.68 -11.84 -11.33
CA GLY A 104 -3.50 -11.87 -12.77
C GLY A 104 -4.45 -12.82 -13.50
N ASN A 105 -5.12 -13.74 -12.78
CA ASN A 105 -6.08 -14.67 -13.39
C ASN A 105 -7.43 -14.01 -13.62
N THR A 106 -7.85 -13.14 -12.71
CA THR A 106 -9.14 -12.45 -12.75
C THR A 106 -9.04 -10.99 -13.19
N GLY A 107 -7.82 -10.43 -13.23
CA GLY A 107 -7.57 -9.03 -13.55
C GLY A 107 -7.97 -8.06 -12.43
N PHE A 108 -8.25 -8.55 -11.22
CA PHE A 108 -8.57 -7.72 -10.07
C PHE A 108 -7.31 -7.30 -9.30
N PHE A 109 -7.34 -6.06 -8.82
CA PHE A 109 -6.31 -5.44 -8.01
C PHE A 109 -6.95 -4.91 -6.74
N TYR A 110 -6.46 -5.42 -5.60
CA TYR A 110 -6.89 -5.03 -4.26
C TYR A 110 -5.76 -4.24 -3.60
N LYS A 111 -6.00 -2.96 -3.32
CA LYS A 111 -5.04 -2.09 -2.63
C LYS A 111 -5.60 -1.73 -1.27
N MET A 112 -4.92 -2.15 -0.21
CA MET A 112 -5.23 -1.76 1.16
C MET A 112 -4.57 -0.42 1.44
N ARG A 113 -5.39 0.60 1.65
CA ARG A 113 -5.01 2.01 1.73
C ARG A 113 -5.31 2.59 3.11
N ASN A 114 -4.63 3.69 3.45
CA ASN A 114 -4.89 4.44 4.69
C ASN A 114 -4.92 3.51 5.92
N CYS A 115 -3.97 2.58 5.98
CA CYS A 115 -3.96 1.52 6.98
C CYS A 115 -3.61 2.08 8.36
N GLU A 116 -4.53 1.95 9.31
CA GLU A 116 -4.31 2.28 10.72
C GLU A 116 -3.89 1.02 11.48
N LYS A 117 -2.73 1.07 12.13
CA LYS A 117 -2.31 0.00 13.05
C LYS A 117 -3.24 -0.03 14.28
N LYS A 118 -3.65 -1.22 14.70
CA LYS A 118 -4.50 -1.46 15.88
C LYS A 118 -3.73 -2.08 17.03
#